data_AF-A0A2H9MU21-F1
#
_entry.id   AF-A0A2H9MU21-F1
#
_cell.length_a   1.000
_cell.length_b   1.000
_cell.length_c   1.000
_cell.angle_alpha   90.00
_cell.angle_beta   90.00
_cell.angle_gamma   90.00
#
_symmetry.space_group_name_H-M   'P 1'
#
loop_
_entity.id
_entity.type
_entity.pdbx_description
1 polymer ?
#
loop_
_entity_poly.entity_id
_entity_poly.type
_entity_poly.pdbx_seq_one_letter_code
_entity_poly.pdbx_strand_id
1 'polypeptide(L)'
;MADRKDGHDASGLLRKSKEVTQAKPKVFITDGLGSYAEAYQKEFWTVKRETRTLHIKHIHLQGDRNNNKMERLNGEIRDREKVMRGIKKKDSVTLTGYQLFHNYIRPHSALDGKTPSEKCGIKINGNNKWITLIQNAKKIQDREECPFLS
;
A
#
# COMPACT_ATOMS: atom_id res chain seq x y z
N MET A 1 15.70 3.37 9.88
CA MET A 1 16.43 4.39 9.06
C MET A 1 15.48 5.51 8.67
N ALA A 2 15.63 6.70 9.24
CA ALA A 2 14.99 7.92 8.73
C ALA A 2 15.94 9.05 9.08
N ASP A 3 16.84 9.35 8.16
CA ASP A 3 17.71 10.52 8.22
C ASP A 3 18.11 10.88 6.79
N ARG A 4 17.22 11.62 6.11
CA ARG A 4 17.59 12.62 5.10
C ARG A 4 16.53 13.71 5.17
N LYS A 5 17.00 14.91 5.50
CA LYS A 5 16.24 16.10 5.85
C LYS A 5 16.23 17.09 4.67
N ASP A 6 16.11 16.56 3.46
CA ASP A 6 15.94 17.30 2.21
C ASP A 6 14.58 16.88 1.64
N GLY A 7 13.72 17.87 1.36
CA GLY A 7 12.28 17.76 1.11
C GLY A 7 11.76 16.37 0.70
N HIS A 8 10.86 15.81 1.52
CA HIS A 8 10.19 14.51 1.36
C HIS A 8 10.03 14.06 -0.11
N ASP A 9 11.06 13.41 -0.66
CA ASP A 9 11.06 12.98 -2.06
C ASP A 9 10.14 11.75 -2.20
N ALA A 10 8.94 11.98 -2.74
CA ALA A 10 7.96 10.93 -2.97
C ALA A 10 8.41 9.95 -4.08
N SER A 11 9.46 10.26 -4.85
CA SER A 11 9.93 9.44 -5.97
C SER A 11 10.30 8.03 -5.52
N GLY A 12 10.97 7.89 -4.38
CA GLY A 12 11.34 6.58 -3.83
C GLY A 12 10.11 5.71 -3.53
N LEU A 13 9.02 6.31 -3.05
CA LEU A 13 7.77 5.62 -2.74
C LEU A 13 7.03 5.22 -4.01
N LEU A 14 6.98 6.10 -5.01
CA LEU A 14 6.34 5.84 -6.32
C LEU A 14 7.11 4.79 -7.13
N ARG A 15 8.45 4.78 -7.04
CA ARG A 15 9.27 3.73 -7.65
C ARG A 15 8.97 2.37 -7.03
N LYS A 16 9.01 2.27 -5.70
CA LYS A 16 8.73 1.03 -4.97
C LYS A 16 7.31 0.52 -5.26
N SER A 17 6.32 1.41 -5.39
CA SER A 17 4.95 0.98 -5.71
C SER A 17 4.84 0.33 -7.09
N LYS A 18 5.55 0.84 -8.11
CA LYS A 18 5.62 0.19 -9.44
C LYS A 18 6.28 -1.16 -9.37
N GLU A 19 7.37 -1.29 -8.63
CA GLU A 19 8.10 -2.55 -8.51
C GLU A 19 7.23 -3.63 -7.87
N VAL A 20 6.50 -3.28 -6.80
CA VAL A 20 5.62 -4.21 -6.09
C VAL A 20 4.36 -4.56 -6.89
N THR A 21 3.73 -3.59 -7.54
CA THR A 21 2.47 -3.82 -8.27
C THR A 21 2.67 -4.27 -9.71
N GLN A 22 3.90 -4.14 -10.24
CA GLN A 22 4.26 -4.33 -11.65
C GLN A 22 3.38 -3.53 -12.63
N ALA A 23 2.69 -2.51 -12.14
CA ALA A 23 1.72 -1.73 -12.88
C ALA A 23 1.80 -0.24 -12.51
N LYS A 24 1.37 0.62 -13.43
CA LYS A 24 1.19 2.05 -13.16
C LYS A 24 -0.29 2.37 -13.01
N PRO A 25 -0.67 3.27 -12.08
CA PRO A 25 -2.04 3.72 -11.98
C PRO A 25 -2.43 4.51 -13.24
N LYS A 26 -3.69 4.39 -13.68
CA LYS A 26 -4.22 5.23 -14.77
C LYS A 26 -4.42 6.67 -14.32
N VAL A 27 -4.82 6.86 -13.07
CA VAL A 27 -5.04 8.17 -12.46
C VAL A 27 -4.30 8.19 -11.13
N PHE A 28 -3.48 9.21 -10.93
CA PHE A 28 -2.75 9.48 -9.70
C PHE A 28 -3.28 10.78 -9.11
N ILE A 29 -3.77 10.74 -7.88
CA ILE A 29 -4.45 11.86 -7.25
C ILE A 29 -3.68 12.22 -5.99
N THR A 30 -3.24 13.47 -5.88
CA THR A 30 -2.48 13.97 -4.72
C THR A 30 -2.97 15.34 -4.30
N ASP A 31 -2.52 15.77 -3.12
CA ASP A 31 -2.65 17.17 -2.71
C ASP A 31 -1.78 18.09 -3.58
N GLY A 32 -1.84 19.40 -3.28
CA GLY A 32 -1.06 20.42 -3.96
C GLY A 32 0.43 20.45 -3.64
N LEU A 33 0.98 19.49 -2.86
CA LEU A 33 2.40 19.52 -2.48
C LEU A 33 3.30 19.26 -3.69
N GLY A 34 4.28 20.13 -3.90
CA GLY A 34 5.18 20.10 -5.08
C GLY A 34 5.96 18.79 -5.24
N SER A 35 6.33 18.14 -4.13
CA SER A 35 7.11 16.89 -4.15
C SER A 35 6.41 15.74 -4.88
N TYR A 36 5.07 15.67 -4.82
CA TYR A 36 4.32 14.66 -5.57
C TYR A 36 4.32 14.92 -7.07
N ALA A 37 4.36 16.19 -7.48
CA ALA A 37 4.43 16.55 -8.90
C ALA A 37 5.77 16.14 -9.50
N GLU A 38 6.86 16.45 -8.80
CA GLU A 38 8.21 16.07 -9.22
C GLU A 38 8.37 14.56 -9.27
N ALA A 39 7.88 13.85 -8.25
CA ALA A 39 7.92 12.40 -8.20
C ALA A 39 7.09 11.74 -9.30
N TYR A 40 5.89 12.26 -9.57
CA TYR A 40 5.06 11.81 -10.69
C TYR A 40 5.80 11.98 -12.03
N GLN A 41 6.44 13.14 -12.24
CA GLN A 41 7.14 13.43 -13.48
C GLN A 41 8.34 12.49 -13.70
N LYS A 42 9.04 12.12 -12.63
CA LYS A 42 10.17 11.17 -12.69
C LYS A 42 9.69 9.73 -12.90
N GLU A 43 8.64 9.31 -12.20
CA GLU A 43 8.31 7.88 -12.08
C GLU A 43 7.17 7.40 -13.00
N PHE A 44 6.13 8.21 -13.18
CA PHE A 44 4.89 7.81 -13.85
C PHE A 44 4.69 8.46 -15.22
N TRP A 45 5.34 9.59 -15.48
CA TRP A 45 5.21 10.28 -16.76
C TRP A 45 5.78 9.45 -17.93
N THR A 46 5.05 9.48 -19.05
CA THR A 46 5.46 8.86 -20.31
C THR A 46 5.05 9.76 -21.48
N VAL A 47 5.83 9.70 -22.57
CA VAL A 47 5.57 10.50 -23.78
C VAL A 47 4.25 10.07 -24.44
N LYS A 48 4.01 8.77 -24.59
CA LYS A 48 2.79 8.23 -25.22
C LYS A 48 1.57 8.47 -24.34
N ARG A 49 0.51 9.07 -24.90
CA ARG A 49 -0.71 9.42 -24.17
C ARG A 49 -1.45 8.19 -23.62
N GLU A 50 -1.43 7.08 -24.36
CA GLU A 50 -2.10 5.82 -23.98
C GLU A 50 -1.57 5.20 -22.68
N THR A 51 -0.26 5.34 -22.42
CA THR A 51 0.41 4.75 -21.25
C THR A 51 0.63 5.77 -20.14
N ARG A 52 0.17 7.01 -20.33
CA ARG A 52 0.43 8.12 -19.42
C ARG A 52 -0.54 8.07 -18.25
N THR A 53 -0.02 8.01 -17.04
CA THR A 53 -0.81 8.24 -15.83
C THR A 53 -1.33 9.68 -15.82
N LEU A 54 -2.61 9.89 -15.55
CA LEU A 54 -3.17 11.24 -15.35
C LEU A 54 -2.88 11.70 -13.92
N HIS A 55 -2.07 12.75 -13.74
CA HIS A 55 -1.89 13.37 -12.42
C HIS A 55 -2.94 14.45 -12.17
N ILE A 56 -3.74 14.27 -11.13
CA ILE A 56 -4.72 15.24 -10.65
C ILE A 56 -4.24 15.78 -9.31
N LYS A 57 -3.99 17.09 -9.24
CA LYS A 57 -3.66 17.79 -8.00
C LYS A 57 -4.93 18.43 -7.44
N HIS A 58 -5.42 17.95 -6.30
CA HIS A 58 -6.48 18.65 -5.58
C HIS A 58 -5.86 19.78 -4.76
N ILE A 59 -6.00 21.00 -5.27
CA ILE A 59 -5.56 22.24 -4.60
C ILE A 59 -6.70 22.83 -3.73
N HIS A 60 -7.94 22.33 -3.87
CA HIS A 60 -9.13 22.97 -3.29
C HIS A 60 -9.60 22.31 -1.99
N LEU A 61 -9.82 23.15 -0.98
CA LEU A 61 -10.53 22.92 0.29
C LEU A 61 -12.04 22.58 0.12
N GLN A 62 -12.50 22.26 -1.10
CA GLN A 62 -13.91 22.09 -1.42
C GLN A 62 -14.25 20.64 -1.79
N GLY A 63 -14.72 19.88 -0.81
CA GLY A 63 -15.80 18.89 -0.98
C GLY A 63 -15.53 17.62 -1.80
N ASP A 64 -14.29 17.34 -2.23
CA ASP A 64 -14.04 16.12 -3.00
C ASP A 64 -14.09 14.86 -2.13
N ARG A 65 -15.17 14.09 -2.29
CA ARG A 65 -15.45 12.80 -1.64
C ARG A 65 -14.38 11.70 -1.88
N ASN A 66 -13.32 12.01 -2.62
CA ASN A 66 -12.28 11.07 -3.02
C ASN A 66 -11.22 10.85 -1.92
N ASN A 67 -10.93 11.88 -1.10
CA ASN A 67 -9.94 11.74 -0.03
C ASN A 67 -10.47 10.95 1.19
N ASN A 68 -11.79 10.80 1.31
CA ASN A 68 -12.44 10.11 2.44
C ASN A 68 -11.87 8.70 2.70
N LYS A 69 -11.48 7.97 1.65
CA LYS A 69 -10.87 6.65 1.78
C LYS A 69 -9.48 6.72 2.42
N MET A 70 -8.66 7.67 2.00
CA MET A 70 -7.32 7.89 2.56
C MET A 70 -7.41 8.43 3.99
N GLU A 71 -8.31 9.36 4.26
CA GLU A 71 -8.55 9.86 5.62
C GLU A 71 -8.99 8.74 6.56
N ARG A 72 -9.91 7.87 6.12
CA ARG A 72 -10.38 6.74 6.91
C ARG A 72 -9.27 5.71 7.19
N LEU A 73 -8.40 5.47 6.22
CA LEU A 73 -7.23 4.60 6.39
C LEU A 73 -6.24 5.20 7.37
N ASN A 74 -5.92 6.49 7.21
CA ASN A 74 -5.00 7.22 8.09
C ASN A 74 -5.51 7.27 9.53
N GLY A 75 -6.81 7.51 9.73
CA GLY A 75 -7.45 7.44 11.04
C GLY A 75 -7.31 6.06 11.69
N GLU A 76 -7.53 5.00 10.92
CA GLU A 76 -7.37 3.63 11.42
C GLU A 76 -5.94 3.33 11.89
N ILE A 77 -4.94 3.75 11.10
CA ILE A 77 -3.53 3.57 11.43
C ILE A 77 -3.18 4.41 12.67
N ARG A 78 -3.65 5.65 12.74
CA ARG A 78 -3.39 6.56 13.87
C ARG A 78 -4.02 6.07 15.17
N ASP A 79 -5.23 5.53 15.12
CA ASP A 79 -5.89 4.95 16.30
C ASP A 79 -5.13 3.74 16.82
N ARG A 80 -4.61 2.90 15.92
CA ARG A 80 -3.76 1.76 16.27
C ARG A 80 -2.40 2.20 16.83
N GLU A 81 -1.78 3.19 16.21
CA GLU A 81 -0.53 3.80 16.66
C GLU A 81 -0.70 4.38 18.08
N LYS A 82 -1.79 5.10 18.32
CA LYS A 82 -2.08 5.75 19.59
C LYS A 82 -2.30 4.75 20.73
N VAL A 83 -3.02 3.65 20.46
CA VAL A 83 -3.42 2.68 21.50
C VAL A 83 -2.35 1.63 21.78
N MET A 84 -1.59 1.18 20.77
CA MET A 84 -0.60 0.12 20.98
C MET A 84 0.71 0.67 21.56
N ARG A 85 1.07 0.18 22.75
CA ARG A 85 2.38 0.41 23.36
C ARG A 85 3.45 -0.37 22.58
N GLY A 86 4.56 0.29 22.20
CA GLY A 86 5.71 -0.36 21.53
C GLY A 86 5.91 -0.05 20.05
N ILE A 87 5.01 0.71 19.41
CA ILE A 87 5.15 1.13 17.98
C ILE A 87 6.29 2.14 17.76
N LYS A 88 6.80 2.77 18.83
CA LYS A 88 7.89 3.77 18.72
C LYS A 88 9.23 3.20 18.23
N LYS A 89 9.39 1.87 18.12
CA LYS A 89 10.58 1.22 17.54
C LYS A 89 10.37 1.01 16.04
N LYS A 90 11.31 1.50 15.21
CA LYS A 90 11.24 1.42 13.74
C LYS A 90 11.18 -0.03 13.21
N ASP A 91 11.74 -0.98 13.96
CA ASP A 91 11.77 -2.41 13.57
C ASP A 91 10.63 -3.23 14.19
N SER A 92 9.56 -2.56 14.64
CA SER A 92 8.42 -3.25 15.23
C SER A 92 7.66 -4.06 14.18
N VAL A 93 7.61 -5.38 14.40
CA VAL A 93 6.78 -6.34 13.63
C VAL A 93 5.28 -6.00 13.67
N THR A 94 4.85 -5.15 14.61
CA THR A 94 3.46 -4.75 14.79
C THR A 94 2.88 -4.05 13.56
N LEU A 95 3.62 -3.17 12.90
CA LEU A 95 3.11 -2.43 11.73
C LEU A 95 2.91 -3.37 10.53
N THR A 96 3.89 -4.26 10.28
CA THR A 96 3.80 -5.27 9.23
C THR A 96 2.67 -6.27 9.50
N GLY A 97 2.53 -6.73 10.75
CA GLY A 97 1.42 -7.58 11.17
C GLY A 97 0.06 -6.91 10.96
N TYR A 98 -0.03 -5.61 11.23
CA TYR A 98 -1.25 -4.85 10.99
C TYR A 98 -1.58 -4.71 9.49
N GLN A 99 -0.58 -4.45 8.64
CA GLN A 99 -0.76 -4.41 7.19
C GLN A 99 -1.28 -5.75 6.66
N LEU A 100 -0.72 -6.88 7.12
CA LEU A 100 -1.21 -8.21 6.76
C LEU A 100 -2.66 -8.40 7.20
N PHE A 101 -2.97 -8.08 8.45
CA PHE A 101 -4.33 -8.19 8.98
C PHE A 101 -5.34 -7.34 8.18
N HIS A 102 -5.01 -6.08 7.90
CA HIS A 102 -5.87 -5.15 7.16
C HIS A 102 -6.11 -5.60 5.72
N ASN A 103 -5.07 -6.06 5.02
CA ASN A 103 -5.13 -6.39 3.59
C ASN A 103 -5.75 -7.77 3.32
N TYR A 104 -5.49 -8.75 4.18
CA TYR A 104 -5.76 -10.17 3.89
C TYR A 104 -6.81 -10.82 4.79
N ILE A 105 -7.12 -10.23 5.95
CA ILE A 105 -7.95 -10.91 6.97
C ILE A 105 -9.20 -10.12 7.30
N ARG A 106 -9.05 -8.82 7.59
CA ARG A 106 -10.15 -7.97 8.06
C ARG A 106 -11.12 -7.63 6.91
N PRO A 107 -12.41 -7.97 7.03
CA PRO A 107 -13.43 -7.52 6.07
C PRO A 107 -13.71 -6.02 6.26
N HIS A 108 -13.95 -5.31 5.15
CA HIS A 108 -14.27 -3.88 5.17
C HIS A 108 -15.66 -3.63 4.61
N SER A 109 -16.51 -2.92 5.36
CA SER A 109 -17.87 -2.58 4.91
C SER A 109 -17.86 -1.73 3.64
N ALA A 110 -16.87 -0.84 3.49
CA ALA A 110 -16.68 -0.04 2.27
C ALA A 110 -16.30 -0.87 1.02
N LEU A 111 -15.97 -2.16 1.22
CA LEU A 111 -15.63 -3.12 0.17
C LEU A 111 -16.63 -4.28 0.11
N ASP A 112 -17.88 -4.06 0.54
CA ASP A 112 -18.94 -5.07 0.57
C ASP A 112 -18.59 -6.30 1.43
N GLY A 113 -17.88 -6.06 2.54
CA GLY A 113 -17.41 -7.13 3.43
C GLY A 113 -16.19 -7.90 2.93
N LYS A 114 -15.59 -7.49 1.80
CA LYS A 114 -14.36 -8.10 1.27
C LYS A 114 -13.11 -7.47 1.87
N THR A 115 -12.00 -8.21 1.84
CA THR A 115 -10.67 -7.67 2.12
C THR A 115 -10.12 -6.90 0.90
N PRO A 116 -9.15 -5.99 1.08
CA PRO A 116 -8.45 -5.36 -0.03
C PRO A 116 -7.84 -6.38 -1.00
N SER A 117 -7.23 -7.45 -0.49
CA SER A 117 -6.66 -8.52 -1.31
C SER A 117 -7.74 -9.20 -2.17
N GLU A 118 -8.90 -9.50 -1.60
CA GLU A 118 -10.02 -10.15 -2.29
C GLU A 118 -10.59 -9.27 -3.41
N LYS A 119 -10.69 -7.95 -3.19
CA LYS A 119 -11.07 -6.98 -4.23
C LYS A 119 -10.04 -6.92 -5.36
N CYS A 120 -8.76 -7.12 -5.06
CA CYS A 120 -7.69 -7.24 -6.06
C CYS A 120 -7.62 -8.64 -6.72
N GLY A 121 -8.53 -9.56 -6.38
CA GLY A 121 -8.54 -10.93 -6.92
C GLY A 121 -7.63 -11.93 -6.19
N ILE A 122 -6.92 -11.49 -5.15
CA ILE A 122 -6.06 -12.34 -4.32
C ILE A 122 -6.89 -12.94 -3.19
N LYS A 123 -7.23 -14.23 -3.33
CA LYS A 123 -8.04 -14.98 -2.36
C LYS A 123 -7.19 -15.91 -1.50
N ILE A 124 -7.53 -16.00 -0.22
CA ILE A 124 -6.94 -16.95 0.72
C ILE A 124 -7.96 -18.04 0.97
N ASN A 125 -7.76 -19.20 0.35
CA ASN A 125 -8.73 -20.30 0.32
C ASN A 125 -8.54 -21.26 1.50
N GLY A 126 -8.71 -20.78 2.72
CA GLY A 126 -8.65 -21.62 3.92
C GLY A 126 -9.56 -21.14 5.02
N ASN A 127 -10.06 -22.08 5.83
CA ASN A 127 -10.97 -21.79 6.95
C ASN A 127 -10.34 -20.84 7.98
N ASN A 128 -9.03 -20.94 8.18
CA ASN A 128 -8.26 -20.03 9.01
C ASN A 128 -7.24 -19.28 8.17
N LYS A 129 -7.55 -18.02 7.83
CA LYS A 129 -6.72 -17.16 6.98
C LYS A 129 -5.29 -16.99 7.53
N TRP A 130 -5.10 -16.95 8.85
CA TRP A 130 -3.75 -16.83 9.45
C TRP A 130 -2.91 -18.07 9.19
N ILE A 131 -3.46 -19.26 9.47
CA ILE A 131 -2.76 -20.52 9.26
C ILE A 131 -2.42 -20.69 7.78
N THR A 132 -3.35 -20.37 6.89
CA THR A 132 -3.12 -20.47 5.45
C THR A 132 -2.00 -19.55 4.98
N LEU A 133 -1.94 -18.31 5.49
CA LEU A 133 -0.84 -17.39 5.17
C LEU A 133 0.52 -17.92 5.62
N ILE A 134 0.60 -18.45 6.85
CA ILE A 134 1.83 -19.02 7.40
C ILE A 134 2.27 -20.24 6.61
N GLN A 135 1.35 -21.15 6.28
CA GLN A 135 1.63 -22.33 5.48
C GLN A 135 2.10 -21.98 4.07
N ASN A 136 1.49 -20.96 3.44
CA ASN A 136 1.92 -20.49 2.13
C ASN A 136 3.32 -19.87 2.19
N ALA A 137 3.63 -19.09 3.23
CA ALA A 137 4.97 -18.53 3.42
C ALA A 137 6.03 -19.63 3.59
N LYS A 138 5.74 -20.65 4.40
CA LYS A 138 6.66 -21.79 4.59
C LYS A 138 6.93 -22.55 3.29
N LYS A 139 5.90 -22.82 2.49
CA LYS A 139 6.04 -23.46 1.18
C LYS A 139 6.92 -22.67 0.20
N ILE A 140 6.84 -21.33 0.23
CA ILE A 140 7.69 -20.48 -0.61
C ILE A 140 9.15 -20.58 -0.15
N GLN A 141 9.39 -20.48 1.16
CA GLN A 141 10.73 -20.63 1.73
C GLN A 141 11.35 -21.98 1.35
N ASP A 142 10.60 -23.08 1.47
CA ASP A 142 11.10 -24.42 1.11
C ASP A 142 11.44 -24.54 -0.39
N ARG A 143 10.73 -23.83 -1.28
CA ARG A 143 11.03 -23.79 -2.72
C ARG A 143 12.26 -22.96 -3.06
N GLU A 144 12.49 -21.87 -2.33
CA GLU A 144 13.69 -21.04 -2.50
C GLU A 144 14.95 -21.76 -1.98
N GLU A 145 14.81 -22.53 -0.89
CA GLU A 145 15.89 -23.31 -0.30
C GLU A 145 16.19 -24.62 -1.08
N CYS A 146 15.20 -25.19 -1.79
CA CYS A 146 15.35 -26.41 -2.59
C CYS A 146 14.64 -26.31 -3.96
N PRO A 147 15.23 -25.61 -4.95
CA PRO A 147 14.59 -25.35 -6.24
C PRO A 147 14.42 -26.59 -7.15
N PHE A 148 14.95 -27.76 -6.75
CA PHE A 148 14.99 -28.99 -7.57
C PHE A 148 14.00 -30.09 -7.16
N LEU A 149 13.15 -29.87 -6.15
CA LEU A 149 12.08 -30.81 -5.80
C LEU A 149 10.74 -30.28 -6.33
N SER A 150 10.42 -30.68 -7.56
CA SER A 150 9.07 -30.62 -8.14
C SER A 150 8.69 -31.98 -8.70
#